data_AF-A0A1A8EQM8-F1
#
_entry.id   AF-A0A1A8EQM8-F1
#
_cell.length_a   1.000
_cell.length_b   1.000
_cell.length_c   1.000
_cell.angle_alpha   90.00
_cell.angle_beta   90.00
_cell.angle_gamma   90.00
#
_symmetry.space_group_name_H-M   'P 1'
#
loop_
_entity.id
_entity.type
_entity.pdbx_description
1 polymer ?
#
loop_
_entity_poly.entity_id
_entity_poly.type
_entity_poly.pdbx_seq_one_letter_code
_entity_poly.pdbx_strand_id
1 'polypeptide(L)'
;MIANRFTCRGIINTHLYHLHTHLRKPWRIQDMASSDMAAFREIFSKANNIAIITGAGVSAESGVPTFRGAGGYWRKWNAQDLATPTAFNKNPSRVWEFYHYRREVMLTKNPNPAHLAIAECEDRLSRQGRKVSVISQNIDELHRRAGSKNILEIHGSLFRTRCMSCGHEEANYNSPICAALEGKGAPDPEAHDAQIPVEKLPRYGPLRFSDTSLLQSDVFVL
;
A
#
# COMPACT_ATOMS: atom_id res chain seq x y z
N MET A 1 7.29 17.85 0.91
CA MET A 1 6.66 16.61 0.41
C MET A 1 5.80 17.00 -0.78
N ILE A 2 6.29 16.79 -2.01
CA ILE A 2 5.68 17.36 -3.22
C ILE A 2 5.21 16.26 -4.17
N ALA A 3 4.00 16.50 -4.69
CA ALA A 3 3.35 15.84 -5.81
C ALA A 3 4.29 15.64 -7.01
N ASN A 4 4.63 14.40 -7.31
CA ASN A 4 4.94 14.01 -8.68
C ASN A 4 3.61 13.75 -9.39
N ARG A 5 3.29 14.57 -10.41
CA ARG A 5 2.19 14.28 -11.35
C ARG A 5 2.49 12.95 -12.04
N PHE A 6 1.87 11.86 -11.59
CA PHE A 6 1.86 10.60 -12.32
C PHE A 6 0.91 10.73 -13.52
N THR A 7 1.46 10.66 -14.73
CA THR A 7 0.67 10.45 -15.94
C THR A 7 0.44 8.95 -16.12
N CYS A 8 -0.80 8.48 -15.95
CA CYS A 8 -1.23 7.17 -16.46
C CYS A 8 -1.20 7.23 -17.99
N ARG A 9 -0.26 6.51 -18.61
CA ARG A 9 -0.30 6.23 -20.06
C ARG A 9 -1.36 5.16 -20.31
N GLY A 10 -2.54 5.60 -20.73
CA GLY A 10 -3.54 4.76 -21.38
C GLY A 10 -3.17 4.51 -22.85
N ILE A 11 -3.47 3.29 -23.27
CA ILE A 11 -3.24 2.59 -24.54
C ILE A 11 -3.37 3.44 -25.82
N ILE A 12 -2.44 3.14 -26.73
CA ILE A 12 -2.27 3.65 -28.09
C ILE A 12 -3.52 3.32 -28.92
N ASN A 13 -4.18 4.33 -29.50
CA ASN A 13 -5.08 4.12 -30.63
C ASN A 13 -4.44 4.75 -31.86
N THR A 14 -3.93 3.91 -32.75
CA THR A 14 -3.30 4.25 -34.02
C THR A 14 -4.35 4.71 -35.00
N HIS A 15 -4.66 6.01 -35.05
CA HIS A 15 -5.11 6.72 -36.26
C HIS A 15 -5.07 8.22 -35.98
N LEU A 16 -4.56 9.00 -36.95
CA LEU A 16 -4.22 10.44 -36.91
C LEU A 16 -2.74 10.74 -36.60
N TYR A 17 -1.86 10.20 -37.44
CA TYR A 17 -0.70 10.96 -37.90
C TYR A 17 -1.22 12.12 -38.74
N HIS A 18 -1.32 13.34 -38.20
CA HIS A 18 -1.08 14.59 -38.94
C HIS A 18 -1.21 15.82 -38.02
N LEU A 19 -0.19 16.67 -38.10
CA LEU A 19 -0.10 18.05 -37.59
C LEU A 19 -0.21 18.28 -36.07
N HIS A 20 0.94 18.41 -35.41
CA HIS A 20 1.28 19.61 -34.62
C HIS A 20 2.73 19.52 -34.11
N THR A 21 3.66 20.03 -34.90
CA THR A 21 5.01 20.40 -34.45
C THR A 21 4.94 21.76 -33.76
N HIS A 22 4.54 21.80 -32.49
CA HIS A 22 4.74 22.97 -31.64
C HIS A 22 5.34 22.58 -30.28
N LEU A 23 6.59 22.98 -30.10
CA LEU A 23 7.21 23.37 -28.82
C LEU A 23 7.06 22.40 -27.64
N ARG A 24 7.71 21.24 -27.70
CA ARG A 24 8.15 20.57 -26.46
C ARG A 24 9.34 21.35 -25.91
N LYS A 25 9.09 22.34 -25.05
CA LYS A 25 10.15 22.94 -24.23
C LYS A 25 10.82 21.80 -23.44
N PRO A 26 12.15 21.66 -23.48
CA PRO A 26 12.84 20.70 -22.64
C PRO A 26 12.58 21.06 -21.18
N TRP A 27 12.23 20.05 -20.38
CA TRP A 27 12.01 20.17 -18.95
C TRP A 27 13.27 20.79 -18.32
N ARG A 28 13.21 22.05 -17.88
CA ARG A 28 14.33 22.67 -17.15
C ARG A 28 14.38 22.07 -15.75
N ILE A 29 15.56 21.65 -15.34
CA ILE A 29 15.91 21.02 -14.05
C ILE A 29 15.76 22.02 -12.85
N GLN A 30 15.03 23.12 -13.01
CA GLN A 30 15.01 24.25 -12.07
C GLN A 30 13.76 24.40 -11.20
N ASP A 31 12.74 23.57 -11.35
CA ASP A 31 11.64 23.52 -10.37
C ASP A 31 12.03 22.60 -9.21
N MET A 32 12.96 23.07 -8.37
CA MET A 32 13.21 22.43 -7.08
C MET A 32 11.94 22.40 -6.26
N ALA A 33 11.74 21.32 -5.50
CA ALA A 33 10.62 21.24 -4.58
C ALA A 33 10.68 22.38 -3.54
N SER A 34 9.63 23.21 -3.48
CA SER A 34 9.49 24.24 -2.46
C SER A 34 9.26 23.64 -1.07
N SER A 35 9.88 24.22 -0.04
CA SER A 35 9.63 23.93 1.38
C SER A 35 8.68 24.94 2.04
N ASP A 36 8.10 25.87 1.26
CA ASP A 36 7.20 26.90 1.77
C ASP A 36 5.83 26.34 2.17
N MET A 37 5.64 26.18 3.48
CA MET A 37 4.39 25.69 4.04
C MET A 37 3.24 26.69 3.96
N ALA A 38 3.50 28.00 3.87
CA ALA A 38 2.44 29.00 3.70
C ALA A 38 1.84 28.89 2.30
N ALA A 39 2.69 28.80 1.27
CA ALA A 39 2.25 28.56 -0.10
C ALA A 39 1.48 27.24 -0.23
N PHE A 40 1.96 26.16 0.40
CA PHE A 40 1.21 24.89 0.45
C PHE A 40 -0.17 25.05 1.09
N ARG A 41 -0.27 25.73 2.24
CA ARG A 41 -1.54 25.95 2.94
C ARG A 41 -2.53 26.74 2.09
N GLU A 42 -2.06 27.71 1.32
CA GLU A 42 -2.92 28.49 0.42
C GLU A 42 -3.53 27.59 -0.67
N ILE A 43 -2.70 26.80 -1.36
CA ILE A 43 -3.16 25.85 -2.38
C ILE A 43 -4.13 24.84 -1.75
N PHE A 44 -3.74 24.26 -0.61
CA PHE A 44 -4.53 23.28 0.11
C PHE A 44 -5.89 23.83 0.54
N SER A 45 -5.97 25.10 0.93
CA SER A 45 -7.22 25.74 1.36
C SER A 45 -8.28 25.81 0.24
N LYS A 46 -7.84 25.90 -1.02
CA LYS A 46 -8.70 26.09 -2.21
C LYS A 46 -9.08 24.79 -2.91
N ALA A 47 -8.45 23.66 -2.55
CA ALA A 47 -8.61 22.38 -3.24
C ALA A 47 -9.95 21.70 -2.91
N ASN A 48 -10.73 21.29 -3.91
CA ASN A 48 -12.00 20.57 -3.68
C ASN A 48 -11.82 19.05 -3.67
N ASN A 49 -10.83 18.55 -4.40
CA ASN A 49 -10.49 17.13 -4.51
C ASN A 49 -9.01 16.91 -4.18
N ILE A 50 -8.74 16.28 -3.04
CA ILE A 50 -7.40 16.01 -2.54
C ILE A 50 -7.13 14.51 -2.59
N ALA A 51 -6.02 14.10 -3.18
CA ALA A 51 -5.49 12.75 -3.08
C ALA A 51 -4.25 12.73 -2.19
N ILE A 52 -4.20 11.80 -1.24
CA ILE A 52 -3.06 11.57 -0.34
C ILE A 52 -2.51 10.18 -0.64
N ILE A 53 -1.35 10.12 -1.28
CA ILE A 53 -0.64 8.90 -1.63
C ILE A 53 0.30 8.56 -0.47
N THR A 54 0.21 7.34 0.04
CA THR A 54 1.06 6.90 1.16
C THR A 54 1.81 5.63 0.84
N GLY A 55 2.98 5.47 1.47
CA GLY A 55 3.79 4.26 1.43
C GLY A 55 4.36 3.93 2.81
N ALA A 56 5.26 2.95 2.88
CA ALA A 56 5.69 2.36 4.15
C ALA A 56 6.25 3.36 5.17
N GLY A 57 6.78 4.50 4.72
CA GLY A 57 7.28 5.57 5.59
C GLY A 57 6.23 6.11 6.56
N VAL A 58 4.96 6.23 6.16
CA VAL A 58 3.90 6.71 7.08
C VAL A 58 3.68 5.76 8.25
N SER A 59 3.95 4.47 8.07
CA SER A 59 3.78 3.42 9.09
C SER A 59 5.05 3.16 9.91
N ALA A 60 6.19 3.73 9.51
CA ALA A 60 7.47 3.54 10.21
C ALA A 60 7.39 4.03 11.67
N GLU A 61 6.76 5.20 11.90
CA GLU A 61 6.53 5.77 13.23
C GLU A 61 5.54 4.95 14.08
N SER A 62 4.76 4.06 13.46
CA SER A 62 3.94 3.06 14.17
C SER A 62 4.74 1.81 14.56
N GLY A 63 6.06 1.79 14.33
CA GLY A 63 6.91 0.64 14.57
C GLY A 63 6.69 -0.51 13.57
N VAL A 64 6.15 -0.22 12.39
CA VAL A 64 5.99 -1.19 11.30
C VAL A 64 7.32 -1.31 10.54
N PRO A 65 7.88 -2.52 10.37
CA PRO A 65 9.06 -2.71 9.53
C PRO A 65 8.76 -2.27 8.09
N THR A 66 9.60 -1.41 7.52
CA THR A 66 9.35 -0.83 6.19
C THR A 66 9.71 -1.76 5.03
N PHE A 67 10.26 -2.94 5.33
CA PHE A 67 10.67 -3.99 4.37
C PHE A 67 11.43 -3.44 3.14
N ARG A 68 12.19 -2.37 3.36
CA ARG A 68 13.12 -1.72 2.42
C ARG A 68 14.40 -1.35 3.16
N GLY A 69 15.52 -1.25 2.44
CA GLY A 69 16.82 -0.92 3.02
C GLY A 69 17.26 -1.94 4.08
N ALA A 70 17.86 -1.48 5.18
CA ALA A 70 18.37 -2.33 6.24
C ALA A 70 17.29 -3.22 6.91
N GLY A 71 16.01 -2.82 6.86
CA GLY A 71 14.88 -3.59 7.37
C GLY A 71 14.18 -4.48 6.34
N GLY A 72 14.79 -4.69 5.16
CA GLY A 72 14.19 -5.38 4.00
C GLY A 72 14.08 -6.90 4.09
N TYR A 73 14.60 -7.51 5.15
CA TYR A 73 14.76 -8.95 5.25
C TYR A 73 13.78 -9.57 6.25
N TRP A 74 13.32 -10.77 5.92
CA TRP A 74 12.71 -11.71 6.85
C TRP A 74 13.51 -13.01 6.80
N ARG A 75 14.06 -13.42 7.94
CA ARG A 75 15.17 -14.38 7.99
C ARG A 75 16.29 -13.93 7.04
N LYS A 76 16.72 -14.80 6.13
CA LYS A 76 17.72 -14.53 5.08
C LYS A 76 17.12 -14.05 3.74
N TRP A 77 15.81 -13.87 3.65
CA TRP A 77 15.13 -13.57 2.38
C TRP A 77 14.75 -12.10 2.28
N ASN A 78 14.92 -11.51 1.10
CA ASN A 78 14.35 -10.19 0.82
C ASN A 78 12.82 -10.32 0.75
N ALA A 79 12.11 -9.39 1.40
CA ALA A 79 10.66 -9.35 1.39
C ALA A 79 10.07 -9.31 -0.03
N GLN A 80 10.76 -8.64 -0.96
CA GLN A 80 10.33 -8.53 -2.36
C GLN A 80 10.35 -9.87 -3.08
N ASP A 81 11.32 -10.74 -2.77
CA ASP A 81 11.45 -12.05 -3.39
C ASP A 81 10.34 -13.00 -2.93
N LEU A 82 9.95 -12.91 -1.66
CA LEU A 82 8.85 -13.70 -1.09
C LEU A 82 7.47 -13.22 -1.54
N ALA A 83 7.35 -11.93 -1.85
CA ALA A 83 6.13 -11.32 -2.34
C ALA A 83 6.02 -11.49 -3.87
N THR A 84 6.08 -12.72 -4.37
CA THR A 84 5.85 -13.04 -5.80
C THR A 84 4.98 -14.30 -5.98
N PRO A 85 4.19 -14.39 -7.07
CA PRO A 85 3.49 -15.62 -7.42
C PRO A 85 4.45 -16.82 -7.58
N THR A 86 5.62 -16.59 -8.15
CA THR A 86 6.66 -17.61 -8.34
C THR A 86 7.15 -18.17 -7.00
N ALA A 87 7.43 -17.32 -6.01
CA ALA A 87 7.83 -17.78 -4.69
C ALA A 87 6.71 -18.56 -3.98
N PHE A 88 5.46 -18.11 -4.11
CA PHE A 88 4.30 -18.80 -3.55
C PHE A 88 4.11 -20.19 -4.15
N ASN A 89 4.21 -20.33 -5.48
CA ASN A 89 4.11 -21.62 -6.16
C ASN A 89 5.26 -22.56 -5.79
N LYS A 90 6.47 -22.03 -5.59
CA LYS A 90 7.66 -22.82 -5.25
C LYS A 90 7.63 -23.32 -3.80
N ASN A 91 7.24 -22.48 -2.85
CA ASN A 91 7.18 -22.84 -1.44
C ASN A 91 6.07 -22.04 -0.73
N PRO A 92 4.82 -22.51 -0.79
CA PRO A 92 3.69 -21.80 -0.19
C PRO A 92 3.79 -21.76 1.34
N SER A 93 4.35 -22.80 1.99
CA SER A 93 4.59 -22.81 3.44
C SER A 93 5.44 -21.61 3.87
N ARG A 94 6.59 -21.40 3.23
CA ARG A 94 7.49 -20.28 3.56
C ARG A 94 6.81 -18.93 3.35
N VAL A 95 6.09 -18.77 2.24
CA VAL A 95 5.39 -17.51 1.97
C VAL A 95 4.31 -17.26 3.01
N TRP A 96 3.57 -18.29 3.43
CA TRP A 96 2.60 -18.17 4.51
C TRP A 96 3.23 -17.87 5.87
N GLU A 97 4.38 -18.47 6.19
CA GLU A 97 5.16 -18.11 7.39
C GLU A 97 5.55 -16.63 7.38
N PHE A 98 5.99 -16.11 6.23
CA PHE A 98 6.33 -14.70 6.05
C PHE A 98 5.12 -13.77 6.24
N TYR A 99 3.97 -14.08 5.63
CA TYR A 99 2.76 -13.28 5.80
C TYR A 99 2.16 -13.40 7.21
N HIS A 100 2.22 -14.59 7.82
CA HIS A 100 1.79 -14.81 9.20
C HIS A 100 2.60 -13.95 10.16
N TYR A 101 3.93 -13.97 10.07
CA TYR A 101 4.79 -13.07 10.85
C TYR A 101 4.37 -11.60 10.75
N ARG A 102 4.14 -11.13 9.52
CA ARG A 102 3.73 -9.74 9.29
C ARG A 102 2.37 -9.43 9.91
N ARG A 103 1.42 -10.37 9.87
CA ARG A 103 0.12 -10.24 10.54
C ARG A 103 0.29 -10.15 12.05
N GLU A 104 1.06 -11.05 12.66
CA GLU A 104 1.32 -11.03 14.11
C GLU A 104 1.98 -9.71 14.55
N VAL A 105 2.97 -9.23 13.80
CA VAL A 105 3.56 -7.91 14.04
C VAL A 105 2.49 -6.82 13.98
N MET A 106 1.67 -6.82 12.92
CA MET A 106 0.68 -5.77 12.69
C MET A 106 -0.46 -5.72 13.71
N LEU A 107 -0.86 -6.86 14.27
CA LEU A 107 -1.89 -6.92 15.33
C LEU A 107 -1.50 -6.09 16.57
N THR A 108 -0.19 -5.92 16.81
CA THR A 108 0.33 -5.11 17.94
C THR A 108 0.53 -3.63 17.62
N LYS A 109 0.40 -3.22 16.36
CA LYS A 109 0.67 -1.83 15.94
C LYS A 109 -0.61 -1.00 15.98
N ASN A 110 -0.47 0.32 16.14
CA ASN A 110 -1.57 1.26 16.15
C ASN A 110 -1.30 2.41 15.18
N PRO A 111 -2.34 3.10 14.69
CA PRO A 111 -2.15 4.31 13.90
C PRO A 111 -1.37 5.37 14.69
N ASN A 112 -0.52 6.11 13.99
CA ASN A 112 0.26 7.22 14.56
C ASN A 112 -0.39 8.58 14.20
N PRO A 113 0.17 9.71 14.68
CA PRO A 113 -0.39 11.04 14.41
C PRO A 113 -0.59 11.37 12.92
N ALA A 114 0.26 10.86 12.02
CA ALA A 114 0.08 11.11 10.58
C ALA A 114 -1.20 10.46 10.04
N HIS A 115 -1.48 9.21 10.43
CA HIS A 115 -2.72 8.54 10.04
C HIS A 115 -3.96 9.24 10.61
N LEU A 116 -3.89 9.62 11.89
CA LEU A 116 -5.00 10.32 12.57
C LEU A 116 -5.27 11.69 11.94
N ALA A 117 -4.21 12.44 11.60
CA ALA A 117 -4.35 13.73 10.93
C ALA A 117 -4.97 13.61 9.54
N ILE A 118 -4.64 12.55 8.80
CA ILE A 118 -5.25 12.25 7.49
C ILE A 118 -6.75 11.95 7.65
N ALA A 119 -7.11 11.08 8.60
CA ALA A 119 -8.50 10.73 8.88
C ALA A 119 -9.33 11.94 9.35
N GLU A 120 -8.79 12.75 10.27
CA GLU A 120 -9.42 13.98 10.74
C GLU A 120 -9.58 15.01 9.59
N CYS A 121 -8.57 15.13 8.73
CA CYS A 121 -8.63 16.00 7.57
C CYS A 121 -9.74 15.58 6.60
N GLU A 122 -9.84 14.29 6.29
CA GLU A 122 -10.93 13.75 5.46
C GLU A 122 -12.30 14.09 6.08
N ASP A 123 -12.48 13.78 7.35
CA ASP A 123 -13.73 13.98 8.06
C ASP A 123 -14.12 15.48 8.12
N ARG A 124 -13.18 16.37 8.45
CA ARG A 124 -13.40 17.83 8.47
C ARG A 124 -13.76 18.39 7.09
N LEU A 125 -13.04 17.97 6.04
CA LEU A 125 -13.26 18.49 4.69
C LEU A 125 -14.54 17.93 4.04
N SER A 126 -14.93 16.70 4.38
CA SER A 126 -16.19 16.12 3.91
C SER A 126 -17.41 16.94 4.35
N ARG A 127 -17.39 17.49 5.57
CA ARG A 127 -18.43 18.40 6.08
C ARG A 127 -18.52 19.73 5.33
N GLN A 128 -17.49 20.08 4.58
CA GLN A 128 -17.42 21.28 3.74
C GLN A 128 -17.76 20.99 2.27
N GLY A 129 -18.19 19.76 1.93
CA GLY A 129 -18.44 19.34 0.55
C GLY A 129 -17.17 19.07 -0.26
N ARG A 130 -16.01 18.91 0.40
CA ARG A 130 -14.72 18.65 -0.23
C ARG A 130 -14.34 17.18 -0.08
N LYS A 131 -13.65 16.62 -1.07
CA LYS A 131 -13.27 15.20 -1.13
C LYS A 131 -11.80 15.02 -0.79
N VAL A 132 -11.51 14.09 0.12
CA VAL A 132 -10.15 13.57 0.37
C VAL A 132 -10.15 12.09 0.06
N SER A 133 -9.17 11.60 -0.68
CA SER A 133 -8.98 10.18 -0.99
C SER A 133 -7.58 9.74 -0.57
N VAL A 134 -7.46 8.63 0.15
CA VAL A 134 -6.17 8.05 0.54
C VAL A 134 -5.82 6.92 -0.40
N ILE A 135 -4.73 7.02 -1.15
CA ILE A 135 -4.22 5.96 -2.02
C ILE A 135 -3.02 5.33 -1.29
N SER A 136 -3.21 4.17 -0.68
CA SER A 136 -2.16 3.54 0.11
C SER A 136 -1.52 2.36 -0.61
N GLN A 137 -0.19 2.39 -0.69
CA GLN A 137 0.62 1.22 -1.06
C GLN A 137 0.78 0.22 0.09
N ASN A 138 0.40 0.62 1.30
CA ASN A 138 0.55 -0.21 2.49
C ASN A 138 -0.54 -1.28 2.52
N ILE A 139 -0.20 -2.40 3.14
CA ILE A 139 -1.11 -3.55 3.33
C ILE A 139 -1.44 -3.78 4.81
N ASP A 140 -1.26 -2.74 5.63
CA ASP A 140 -1.25 -2.79 7.10
C ASP A 140 -2.58 -2.38 7.76
N GLU A 141 -3.53 -1.88 6.97
CA GLU A 141 -4.84 -1.34 7.39
C GLU A 141 -4.78 -0.18 8.41
N LEU A 142 -3.62 0.47 8.62
CA LEU A 142 -3.50 1.53 9.63
C LEU A 142 -4.33 2.78 9.29
N HIS A 143 -4.47 3.14 8.02
CA HIS A 143 -5.40 4.20 7.59
C HIS A 143 -6.86 3.87 7.92
N ARG A 144 -7.26 2.62 7.70
CA ARG A 144 -8.61 2.13 8.01
C ARG A 144 -8.87 2.18 9.51
N ARG A 145 -7.89 1.72 10.31
CA ARG A 145 -7.95 1.76 11.77
C ARG A 145 -7.90 3.18 12.35
N ALA A 146 -7.29 4.13 11.65
CA ALA A 146 -7.30 5.54 12.02
C ALA A 146 -8.67 6.23 11.77
N GLY A 147 -9.55 5.59 11.00
CA GLY A 147 -10.88 6.12 10.68
C GLY A 147 -11.00 6.78 9.31
N SER A 148 -9.97 6.71 8.45
CA SER A 148 -10.09 7.13 7.06
C SER A 148 -11.14 6.28 6.34
N LYS A 149 -12.01 6.88 5.54
CA LYS A 149 -13.18 6.22 4.92
C LYS A 149 -12.97 5.98 3.42
N ASN A 150 -12.44 6.96 2.72
CA ASN A 150 -12.18 6.93 1.29
C ASN A 150 -10.75 6.47 1.02
N ILE A 151 -10.50 5.17 1.21
CA ILE A 151 -9.18 4.55 1.05
C ILE A 151 -9.18 3.61 -0.17
N LEU A 152 -8.15 3.75 -1.01
CA LEU A 152 -7.78 2.81 -2.06
C LEU A 152 -6.49 2.07 -1.66
N GLU A 153 -6.62 0.81 -1.26
CA GLU A 153 -5.52 -0.09 -0.86
C GLU A 153 -4.97 -0.81 -2.10
N ILE A 154 -4.07 -0.15 -2.84
CA ILE A 154 -3.66 -0.60 -4.18
C ILE A 154 -2.82 -1.88 -4.18
N HIS A 155 -2.34 -2.34 -3.02
CA HIS A 155 -1.61 -3.60 -2.88
C HIS A 155 -2.37 -4.63 -2.03
N GLY A 156 -3.63 -4.37 -1.67
CA GLY A 156 -4.44 -5.23 -0.81
C GLY A 156 -4.15 -5.08 0.68
N SER A 157 -4.41 -6.14 1.45
CA SER A 157 -4.35 -6.14 2.92
C SER A 157 -3.77 -7.46 3.45
N LEU A 158 -2.97 -7.38 4.51
CA LEU A 158 -2.50 -8.54 5.29
C LEU A 158 -3.64 -9.30 5.95
N PHE A 159 -4.79 -8.65 6.17
CA PHE A 159 -5.95 -9.18 6.87
C PHE A 159 -7.06 -9.64 5.93
N ARG A 160 -6.77 -9.77 4.63
CA ARG A 160 -7.70 -10.38 3.68
C ARG A 160 -7.04 -11.47 2.88
N THR A 161 -7.80 -12.50 2.57
CA THR A 161 -7.38 -13.64 1.74
C THR A 161 -8.25 -13.74 0.50
N ARG A 162 -7.72 -14.30 -0.60
CA ARG A 162 -8.45 -14.54 -1.85
C ARG A 162 -8.29 -15.96 -2.35
N CYS A 163 -9.40 -16.60 -2.68
CA CYS A 163 -9.39 -17.88 -3.38
C CYS A 163 -8.79 -17.75 -4.77
N MET A 164 -7.73 -18.52 -5.03
CA MET A 164 -7.09 -18.56 -6.35
C MET A 164 -7.94 -19.28 -7.40
N SER A 165 -8.96 -20.04 -6.99
CA SER A 165 -9.85 -20.77 -7.90
C SER A 165 -11.10 -19.97 -8.26
N CYS A 166 -11.83 -19.45 -7.27
CA CYS A 166 -13.11 -18.75 -7.51
C CYS A 166 -13.06 -17.23 -7.31
N GLY A 167 -11.93 -16.69 -6.86
CA GLY A 167 -11.78 -15.25 -6.61
C GLY A 167 -12.49 -14.73 -5.36
N HIS A 168 -13.17 -15.59 -4.58
CA HIS A 168 -13.81 -15.19 -3.33
C HIS A 168 -12.79 -14.57 -2.36
N GLU A 169 -13.19 -13.47 -1.72
CA GLU A 169 -12.36 -12.76 -0.76
C GLU A 169 -13.04 -12.72 0.60
N GLU A 170 -12.23 -12.92 1.64
CA GLU A 170 -12.69 -12.82 3.01
C GLU A 170 -11.69 -12.03 3.86
N ALA A 171 -12.22 -11.31 4.84
CA ALA A 171 -11.40 -10.75 5.90
C ALA A 171 -11.10 -11.84 6.94
N ASN A 172 -9.85 -11.91 7.39
CA ASN A 172 -9.41 -12.84 8.41
C ASN A 172 -8.46 -12.11 9.37
N TYR A 173 -8.95 -11.87 10.59
CA TYR A 173 -8.20 -11.22 11.67
C TYR A 173 -7.70 -12.21 12.73
N ASN A 174 -7.83 -13.52 12.49
CA ASN A 174 -7.42 -14.55 13.45
C ASN A 174 -5.89 -14.56 13.62
N SER A 175 -5.47 -14.80 14.87
CA SER A 175 -4.11 -15.12 15.25
C SER A 175 -4.12 -16.47 16.00
N PRO A 176 -3.48 -17.52 15.45
CA PRO A 176 -2.88 -17.57 14.12
C PRO A 176 -3.95 -17.56 13.00
N ILE A 177 -3.55 -17.21 11.77
CA ILE A 177 -4.48 -17.19 10.61
C ILE A 177 -5.06 -18.60 10.31
N CYS A 178 -4.30 -19.65 10.59
CA CYS A 178 -4.76 -21.03 10.67
C CYS A 178 -3.94 -21.80 11.71
N ALA A 179 -4.49 -22.90 12.23
CA ALA A 179 -3.86 -23.71 13.28
C ALA A 179 -2.46 -24.22 12.90
N ALA A 180 -2.21 -24.54 11.63
CA ALA A 180 -0.93 -25.07 11.18
C ALA A 180 0.24 -24.06 11.27
N LEU A 181 -0.07 -22.77 11.38
CA LEU A 181 0.92 -21.70 11.51
C LEU A 181 1.21 -21.32 12.98
N GLU A 182 0.55 -21.96 13.95
CA GLU A 182 0.77 -21.68 15.37
C GLU A 182 2.25 -21.86 15.76
N GLY A 183 2.82 -20.83 16.39
CA GLY A 183 4.22 -20.80 16.78
C GLY A 183 5.22 -20.80 15.62
N LYS A 184 4.79 -20.49 14.38
CA LYS A 184 5.64 -20.41 13.18
C LYS A 184 5.84 -18.97 12.71
N GLY A 185 6.73 -18.79 11.74
CA GLY A 185 6.96 -17.48 11.11
C GLY A 185 8.00 -16.58 11.79
N ALA A 186 8.58 -16.98 12.92
CA ALA A 186 9.61 -16.18 13.59
C ALA A 186 10.72 -15.72 12.60
N PRO A 187 11.14 -14.43 12.69
CA PRO A 187 12.08 -13.82 11.74
C PRO A 187 13.55 -14.20 12.04
N ASP A 188 13.77 -15.35 12.67
CA ASP A 188 15.09 -15.88 13.03
C ASP A 188 15.84 -16.34 11.76
N PRO A 189 17.01 -15.77 11.42
CA PRO A 189 17.81 -16.17 10.26
C PRO A 189 18.20 -17.66 10.23
N GLU A 190 18.32 -18.30 11.40
CA GLU A 190 18.70 -19.71 11.54
C GLU A 190 17.49 -20.65 11.53
N ALA A 191 16.27 -20.11 11.58
CA ALA A 191 15.06 -20.91 11.53
C ALA A 191 14.88 -21.58 10.17
N HIS A 192 14.55 -22.87 10.23
CA HIS A 192 14.20 -23.66 9.05
C HIS A 192 12.73 -23.43 8.68
N ASP A 193 12.42 -23.58 7.39
CA ASP A 193 11.02 -23.55 6.93
C ASP A 193 10.22 -24.68 7.58
N ALA A 194 8.98 -24.40 7.97
CA ALA A 194 8.13 -25.36 8.67
C ALA A 194 7.63 -26.52 7.79
N GLN A 195 7.76 -26.41 6.46
CA GLN A 195 7.33 -27.41 5.47
C GLN A 195 5.87 -27.85 5.67
N ILE A 196 4.97 -26.90 5.95
CA ILE A 196 3.57 -27.17 6.22
C ILE A 196 2.91 -27.70 4.94
N PRO A 197 2.19 -28.85 4.99
CA PRO A 197 1.44 -29.36 3.86
C PRO A 197 0.41 -28.35 3.34
N VAL A 198 0.25 -28.25 2.02
CA VAL A 198 -0.57 -27.21 1.36
C VAL A 198 -2.03 -27.27 1.83
N GLU A 199 -2.55 -28.48 2.08
CA GLU A 199 -3.90 -28.72 2.57
C GLU A 199 -4.17 -28.20 3.99
N LYS A 200 -3.10 -27.91 4.76
CA LYS A 200 -3.17 -27.32 6.11
C LYS A 200 -2.92 -25.81 6.12
N LEU A 201 -2.46 -25.25 5.01
CA LEU A 201 -2.30 -23.81 4.83
C LEU A 201 -3.65 -23.16 4.51
N PRO A 202 -3.79 -21.83 4.66
CA PRO A 202 -4.98 -21.13 4.20
C PRO A 202 -5.23 -21.44 2.71
N ARG A 203 -6.44 -21.89 2.39
CA ARG A 203 -6.84 -22.23 1.01
C ARG A 203 -6.83 -21.02 0.06
N TYR A 204 -6.75 -19.82 0.63
CA TYR A 204 -6.90 -18.53 -0.03
C TYR A 204 -5.57 -17.77 0.07
N GLY A 205 -4.95 -17.41 -1.05
CA GLY A 205 -3.69 -16.66 -1.09
C GLY A 205 -3.80 -15.23 -0.55
N PRO A 206 -2.68 -14.58 -0.21
CA PRO A 206 -2.67 -13.17 0.17
C PRO A 206 -3.12 -12.27 -1.00
N LEU A 207 -4.01 -11.32 -0.72
CA LEU A 207 -4.63 -10.45 -1.73
C LEU A 207 -3.66 -9.47 -2.37
N ARG A 208 -3.76 -9.32 -3.69
CA ARG A 208 -3.19 -8.21 -4.47
C ARG A 208 -4.30 -7.60 -5.32
N PHE A 209 -4.60 -6.33 -5.10
CA PHE A 209 -5.45 -5.56 -6.01
C PHE A 209 -4.58 -4.93 -7.10
N SER A 210 -5.17 -4.73 -8.27
CA SER A 210 -4.54 -4.00 -9.38
C SER A 210 -5.62 -3.33 -10.23
N ASP A 211 -6.51 -2.58 -9.57
CA ASP A 211 -7.43 -1.70 -10.30
C ASP A 211 -7.29 -0.27 -9.78
N THR A 212 -6.79 0.60 -10.65
CA THR A 212 -6.54 2.03 -10.37
C THR A 212 -7.22 2.85 -11.46
N SER A 213 -8.53 2.72 -11.62
CA SER A 213 -9.28 3.57 -12.55
C SER A 213 -9.52 4.96 -11.94
N LEU A 214 -8.70 5.92 -12.39
CA LEU A 214 -8.95 7.35 -12.55
C LEU A 214 -9.55 8.12 -11.35
N LEU A 215 -8.67 8.61 -10.46
CA LEU A 215 -8.98 9.73 -9.57
C LEU A 215 -8.60 11.05 -10.26
N GLN A 216 -9.59 11.91 -10.52
CA GLN A 216 -9.36 13.32 -10.81
C GLN A 216 -9.15 14.05 -9.48
N SER A 217 -7.97 14.64 -9.27
CA SER A 217 -7.63 15.37 -8.04
C SER A 217 -7.00 16.72 -8.38
N ASP A 218 -7.37 17.74 -7.61
CA ASP A 218 -6.85 19.10 -7.74
C ASP A 218 -5.46 19.21 -7.09
N VAL A 219 -5.25 18.45 -6.00
CA VAL A 219 -4.01 18.39 -5.23
C VAL A 219 -3.64 16.95 -4.90
N PHE A 220 -2.36 16.63 -5.03
CA PHE A 220 -1.77 15.37 -4.57
C PHE A 220 -0.79 15.65 -3.42
N VAL A 221 -0.89 14.86 -2.35
CA VAL A 221 0.07 14.82 -1.24
C VAL A 221 0.76 13.45 -1.34
N LEU A 222 2.09 13.42 -1.37
CA LEU A 222 2.90 12.18 -1.41
C LEU A 222 3.80 12.11 -0.18
#